data_AF-A0A938MN66-F1
#
_entry.id   AF-A0A938MN66-F1
#
_cell.length_a   1.000
_cell.length_b   1.000
_cell.length_c   1.000
_cell.angle_alpha   90.00
_cell.angle_beta   90.00
_cell.angle_gamma   90.00
#
_symmetry.space_group_name_H-M   'P 1'
#
loop_
_entity.id
_entity.type
_entity.pdbx_description
1 polymer ?
#
loop_
_entity_poly.entity_id
_entity_poly.type
_entity_poly.pdbx_seq_one_letter_code
_entity_poly.pdbx_strand_id
1 'polypeptide(L)'
;MYKFHPSVVYVTDRALSSPLTVKRLDRMLAAVECKDVRRVTDAELNDAVKERGWFPGGRTGEARRPDDPDLVLNGFVWRTPQEEAELRKKHPALAPHMLLGNGCWGFRDGPSYRSSHGGVCQAAWEIHAAFGCLHACQYCHVGNVLNVMLNLEEYVQRLDEFAKTIPWQKLYKYDNQTDTICLEPEYGASEVMVSYFATQRDKWLMLYTKSDNVDHLLGLKHNGHTIINWTLSCDTTCREI
;
A
#
# COMPACT_ATOMS: atom_id res chain seq x y z
N MET A 1 -15.15 2.81 -3.41
CA MET A 1 -13.99 3.42 -2.72
C MET A 1 -14.54 4.51 -1.83
N TYR A 2 -13.92 4.77 -0.67
CA TYR A 2 -14.26 5.94 0.12
C TYR A 2 -14.13 7.20 -0.73
N LYS A 3 -15.05 8.15 -0.55
CA LYS A 3 -14.88 9.49 -1.12
C LYS A 3 -13.82 10.21 -0.30
N PHE A 4 -12.79 10.73 -0.97
CA PHE A 4 -11.75 11.54 -0.34
C PHE A 4 -11.24 12.60 -1.33
N HIS A 5 -10.68 13.67 -0.78
CA HIS A 5 -10.42 14.94 -1.47
C HIS A 5 -8.94 15.31 -1.33
N PRO A 6 -8.02 14.58 -1.98
CA PRO A 6 -6.61 14.91 -1.91
C PRO A 6 -6.40 16.29 -2.53
N SER A 7 -5.49 17.08 -1.95
CA SER A 7 -5.23 18.42 -2.47
C SER A 7 -4.57 18.39 -3.86
N VAL A 8 -3.84 17.31 -4.15
CA VAL A 8 -3.21 17.03 -5.44
C VAL A 8 -3.10 15.51 -5.66
N VAL A 9 -3.23 15.09 -6.91
CA VAL A 9 -2.95 13.74 -7.37
C VAL A 9 -1.74 13.76 -8.31
N TYR A 10 -0.71 12.99 -7.97
CA TYR A 10 0.45 12.78 -8.84
C TYR A 10 0.33 11.42 -9.54
N VAL A 11 0.45 11.41 -10.85
CA VAL A 11 0.45 10.19 -11.68
C VAL A 11 1.86 10.00 -12.25
N THR A 12 2.55 8.94 -11.85
CA THR A 12 3.90 8.67 -12.36
C THR A 12 3.85 8.01 -13.73
N ASP A 13 4.92 8.14 -14.53
CA ASP A 13 5.00 7.45 -15.83
C ASP A 13 4.85 5.92 -15.72
N ARG A 14 5.31 5.34 -14.59
CA ARG A 14 5.17 3.90 -14.31
C ARG A 14 3.74 3.47 -13.98
N ALA A 15 2.86 4.38 -13.57
CA ALA A 15 1.43 4.12 -13.46
C ALA A 15 0.74 4.00 -14.84
N LEU A 16 1.45 4.29 -15.92
CA LEU A 16 0.95 4.22 -17.31
C LEU A 16 1.58 3.05 -18.09
N SER A 17 2.19 2.08 -17.39
CA SER A 17 3.00 1.01 -17.99
C SER A 17 2.24 0.00 -18.84
N SER A 18 0.92 -0.15 -18.64
CA SER A 18 0.09 -1.11 -19.38
C SER A 18 -1.37 -0.66 -19.50
N PRO A 19 -2.14 -1.19 -20.47
CA PRO A 19 -3.57 -0.91 -20.58
C PRO A 19 -4.38 -1.30 -19.34
N LEU A 20 -3.98 -2.36 -18.62
CA LEU A 20 -4.64 -2.77 -17.37
C LEU A 20 -4.39 -1.73 -16.26
N THR A 21 -3.15 -1.24 -16.16
CA THR A 21 -2.76 -0.18 -15.22
C THR A 21 -3.54 1.10 -15.50
N VAL A 22 -3.65 1.52 -16.77
CA VAL A 22 -4.41 2.72 -17.17
C VAL A 22 -5.90 2.55 -16.87
N LYS A 23 -6.50 1.38 -17.15
CA LYS A 23 -7.90 1.12 -16.80
C LYS A 23 -8.15 1.22 -15.29
N ARG A 24 -7.18 0.82 -14.47
CA ARG A 24 -7.25 0.96 -13.00
C ARG A 24 -7.08 2.41 -12.57
N LEU A 25 -6.12 3.12 -13.16
CA LEU A 25 -5.92 4.55 -12.97
C LEU A 25 -7.23 5.32 -13.21
N ASP A 26 -7.88 5.09 -14.36
CA ASP A 26 -9.11 5.77 -14.74
C ASP A 26 -10.25 5.53 -13.75
N ARG A 27 -10.40 4.28 -13.25
CA ARG A 27 -11.39 3.96 -12.21
C ARG A 27 -11.12 4.71 -10.91
N MET A 28 -9.87 4.72 -10.46
CA MET A 28 -9.49 5.40 -9.22
C MET A 28 -9.68 6.91 -9.36
N LEU A 29 -9.20 7.52 -10.45
CA LEU A 29 -9.38 8.95 -10.71
C LEU A 29 -10.85 9.36 -10.79
N ALA A 30 -11.72 8.51 -11.35
CA ALA A 30 -13.16 8.77 -11.41
C ALA A 30 -13.84 8.81 -10.03
N ALA A 31 -13.23 8.20 -9.01
CA ALA A 31 -13.77 8.14 -7.65
C ALA A 31 -13.02 9.06 -6.66
N VAL A 32 -11.99 9.78 -7.11
CA VAL A 32 -11.26 10.80 -6.33
C VAL A 32 -11.79 12.18 -6.68
N GLU A 33 -12.10 12.99 -5.67
CA GLU A 33 -12.56 14.36 -5.86
C GLU A 33 -11.36 15.34 -5.81
N CYS A 34 -10.63 15.46 -6.92
CA CYS A 34 -9.47 16.35 -7.01
C CYS A 34 -9.43 17.12 -8.35
N LYS A 35 -9.12 18.42 -8.28
CA LYS A 35 -8.98 19.28 -9.48
C LYS A 35 -7.55 19.35 -10.02
N ASP A 36 -6.57 19.02 -9.18
CA ASP A 36 -5.15 19.14 -9.50
C ASP A 36 -4.54 17.75 -9.70
N VAL A 37 -4.60 17.26 -10.94
CA VAL A 37 -4.02 15.98 -11.34
C VAL A 37 -2.79 16.26 -12.21
N ARG A 38 -1.62 15.85 -11.74
CA ARG A 38 -0.33 16.13 -12.38
C ARG A 38 0.35 14.84 -12.79
N ARG A 39 0.72 14.72 -14.07
CA ARG A 39 1.66 13.68 -14.50
C ARG A 39 3.08 14.11 -14.18
N VAL A 40 3.88 13.22 -13.60
CA VAL A 40 5.24 13.55 -13.13
C VAL A 40 6.27 12.46 -13.45
N THR A 41 7.48 12.92 -13.72
CA THR A 41 8.72 12.14 -13.73
C THR A 41 9.25 11.91 -12.32
N ASP A 42 10.27 11.06 -12.16
CA ASP A 42 10.95 10.86 -10.87
C ASP A 42 11.61 12.15 -10.35
N ALA A 43 12.12 13.00 -11.23
CA ALA A 43 12.71 14.28 -10.84
C ALA A 43 11.66 15.22 -10.24
N GLU A 44 10.51 15.36 -10.93
CA GLU A 44 9.42 16.23 -10.49
C GLU A 44 8.76 15.69 -9.21
N LEU A 45 8.56 14.37 -9.10
CA LEU A 45 8.03 13.77 -7.88
C LEU A 45 9.00 13.95 -6.70
N ASN A 46 10.32 13.85 -6.94
CA ASN A 46 11.33 14.06 -5.90
C ASN A 46 11.31 15.50 -5.38
N ASP A 47 11.03 16.47 -6.23
CA ASP A 47 10.89 17.86 -5.80
C ASP A 47 9.54 18.11 -5.10
N ALA A 48 8.46 17.47 -5.57
CA ALA A 48 7.17 17.48 -4.89
C ALA A 48 7.25 16.93 -3.45
N VAL A 49 7.99 15.83 -3.22
CA VAL A 49 8.20 15.31 -1.84
C VAL A 49 8.76 16.39 -0.90
N LYS A 50 9.73 17.18 -1.39
CA LYS A 50 10.38 18.22 -0.59
C LYS A 50 9.45 19.40 -0.34
N GLU A 51 8.74 19.84 -1.36
CA GLU A 51 7.77 20.94 -1.28
C GLU A 51 6.63 20.60 -0.33
N ARG A 52 6.11 19.37 -0.42
CA ARG A 52 4.96 18.89 0.34
C ARG A 52 5.31 18.34 1.73
N GLY A 53 6.59 18.15 2.02
CA GLY A 53 7.06 17.68 3.31
C GLY A 53 6.71 16.22 3.62
N TRP A 54 6.66 15.35 2.61
CA TRP A 54 6.33 13.92 2.80
C TRP A 54 7.53 13.12 3.33
N PHE A 55 8.03 13.49 4.50
CA PHE A 55 9.16 12.83 5.14
C PHE A 55 8.70 11.80 6.18
N PRO A 56 9.46 10.71 6.37
CA PRO A 56 9.15 9.73 7.40
C PRO A 56 9.36 10.33 8.80
N GLY A 57 8.53 9.92 9.75
CA GLY A 57 8.66 10.30 11.15
C GLY A 57 7.36 10.85 11.73
N GLY A 58 7.32 10.91 13.07
CA GLY A 58 6.16 11.35 13.82
C GLY A 58 4.97 10.39 13.80
N ARG A 59 3.87 10.83 14.39
CA ARG A 59 2.58 10.14 14.36
C ARG A 59 1.55 10.94 13.56
N THR A 60 0.60 10.26 12.95
CA THR A 60 -0.47 10.93 12.18
C THR A 60 -1.22 11.96 13.04
N GLY A 61 -1.37 11.72 14.34
CA GLY A 61 -1.98 12.67 15.28
C GLY A 61 -1.13 13.92 15.55
N GLU A 62 0.21 13.81 15.46
CA GLU A 62 1.12 14.96 15.57
C GLU A 62 1.04 15.85 14.34
N ALA A 63 0.80 15.26 13.17
CA ALA A 63 0.58 15.98 11.92
C ALA A 63 -0.75 16.77 11.91
N ARG A 64 -1.69 16.48 12.82
CA ARG A 64 -3.03 17.10 12.93
C ARG A 64 -3.68 17.31 11.56
N ARG A 65 -3.65 16.27 10.74
CA ARG A 65 -4.02 16.32 9.33
C ARG A 65 -5.45 16.87 9.15
N PRO A 66 -5.62 18.10 8.62
CA PRO A 66 -6.94 18.72 8.47
C PRO A 66 -7.67 18.24 7.20
N ASP A 67 -6.91 17.75 6.21
CA ASP A 67 -7.39 17.39 4.87
C ASP A 67 -7.06 15.94 4.51
N ASP A 68 -7.56 15.45 3.38
CA ASP A 68 -7.18 14.13 2.86
C ASP A 68 -5.71 14.06 2.42
N PRO A 69 -5.05 12.87 2.43
CA PRO A 69 -3.63 12.81 2.15
C PRO A 69 -3.41 13.08 0.66
N ASP A 70 -2.26 13.64 0.30
CA ASP A 70 -1.94 13.74 -1.13
C ASP A 70 -1.84 12.33 -1.74
N LEU A 71 -2.28 12.19 -2.98
CA LEU A 71 -2.33 10.89 -3.65
C LEU A 71 -1.22 10.78 -4.68
N VAL A 72 -0.47 9.69 -4.64
CA VAL A 72 0.48 9.29 -5.68
C VAL A 72 -0.01 7.99 -6.30
N LEU A 73 -0.47 8.05 -7.54
CA LEU A 73 -0.80 6.89 -8.36
C LEU A 73 0.47 6.45 -9.09
N ASN A 74 0.94 5.27 -8.73
CA ASN A 74 2.30 4.82 -8.99
C ASN A 74 2.34 3.40 -9.56
N GLY A 75 3.54 2.85 -9.75
CA GLY A 75 3.73 1.46 -10.18
C GLY A 75 5.04 0.89 -9.69
N PHE A 76 5.11 -0.43 -9.53
CA PHE A 76 6.34 -1.13 -9.25
C PHE A 76 7.27 -1.14 -10.45
N VAL A 77 8.58 -1.10 -10.20
CA VAL A 77 9.63 -1.29 -11.20
C VAL A 77 10.64 -2.29 -10.65
N TRP A 78 10.93 -3.32 -11.44
CA TRP A 78 11.78 -4.45 -11.05
C TRP A 78 13.22 -4.21 -11.45
N ARG A 79 13.94 -3.42 -10.65
CA ARG A 79 15.32 -3.02 -10.92
C ARG A 79 16.34 -3.97 -10.29
N THR A 80 17.54 -3.99 -10.84
CA THR A 80 18.72 -4.56 -10.17
C THR A 80 19.11 -3.70 -8.95
N PRO A 81 19.82 -4.28 -7.96
CA PRO A 81 20.31 -3.51 -6.81
C PRO A 81 21.16 -2.30 -7.18
N GLN A 82 21.93 -2.39 -8.28
CA GLN A 82 22.78 -1.32 -8.79
C GLN A 82 21.94 -0.16 -9.33
N GLU A 83 20.95 -0.44 -10.19
CA GLU A 83 20.04 0.57 -10.73
C GLU A 83 19.25 1.27 -9.61
N GLU A 84 18.80 0.49 -8.62
CA GLU A 84 18.08 1.02 -7.46
C GLU A 84 18.96 1.95 -6.61
N ALA A 85 20.22 1.57 -6.38
CA ALA A 85 21.17 2.40 -5.65
C ALA A 85 21.49 3.71 -6.39
N GLU A 86 21.65 3.67 -7.71
CA GLU A 86 21.89 4.87 -8.51
C GLU A 86 20.66 5.80 -8.54
N LEU A 87 19.46 5.24 -8.67
CA LEU A 87 18.23 6.02 -8.63
C LEU A 87 18.02 6.68 -7.26
N ARG A 88 18.31 5.95 -6.18
CA ARG A 88 18.24 6.49 -4.81
C ARG A 88 19.24 7.63 -4.57
N LYS A 89 20.44 7.57 -5.17
CA LYS A 89 21.39 8.70 -5.13
C LYS A 89 20.87 9.91 -5.91
N LYS A 90 20.25 9.67 -7.06
CA LYS A 90 19.73 10.74 -7.94
C LYS A 90 18.46 11.40 -7.38
N HIS A 91 17.58 10.63 -6.78
CA HIS A 91 16.28 11.05 -6.25
C HIS A 91 16.10 10.61 -4.79
N PRO A 92 16.90 11.16 -3.85
CA PRO A 92 16.94 10.68 -2.47
C PRO A 92 15.62 10.87 -1.71
N ALA A 93 14.79 11.84 -2.10
CA ALA A 93 13.51 12.10 -1.45
C ALA A 93 12.47 11.01 -1.76
N LEU A 94 12.66 10.21 -2.81
CA LEU A 94 11.76 9.11 -3.17
C LEU A 94 12.05 7.81 -2.42
N ALA A 95 13.14 7.73 -1.64
CA ALA A 95 13.52 6.52 -0.93
C ALA A 95 12.46 6.03 0.09
N PRO A 96 11.76 6.91 0.83
CA PRO A 96 10.67 6.51 1.72
C PRO A 96 9.37 6.16 0.97
N HIS A 97 8.43 5.58 1.70
CA HIS A 97 7.01 5.47 1.29
C HIS A 97 6.79 4.73 -0.05
N MET A 98 7.74 3.89 -0.45
CA MET A 98 7.75 3.15 -1.72
C MET A 98 7.72 4.06 -2.97
N LEU A 99 8.08 5.34 -2.88
CA LEU A 99 7.87 6.27 -4.01
C LEU A 99 8.70 5.92 -5.25
N LEU A 100 9.86 5.26 -5.09
CA LEU A 100 10.69 4.74 -6.18
C LEU A 100 10.08 3.56 -6.96
N GLY A 101 8.92 3.05 -6.55
CA GLY A 101 8.32 1.86 -7.17
C GLY A 101 9.00 0.55 -6.71
N ASN A 102 9.56 0.53 -5.51
CA ASN A 102 10.19 -0.63 -4.88
C ASN A 102 9.48 -0.97 -3.55
N GLY A 103 10.07 -1.86 -2.72
CA GLY A 103 9.60 -2.05 -1.33
C GLY A 103 8.35 -2.92 -1.17
N CYS A 104 7.96 -3.65 -2.21
CA CYS A 104 6.84 -4.59 -2.20
C CYS A 104 6.94 -5.71 -1.14
N TRP A 105 8.16 -6.05 -0.70
CA TRP A 105 8.42 -7.14 0.24
C TRP A 105 9.07 -6.60 1.51
N GLY A 106 8.44 -6.81 2.66
CA GLY A 106 9.01 -6.55 3.99
C GLY A 106 9.28 -7.85 4.73
N PHE A 107 10.44 -7.98 5.38
CA PHE A 107 10.69 -9.11 6.28
C PHE A 107 10.65 -8.66 7.73
N ARG A 108 9.75 -9.22 8.51
CA ARG A 108 9.71 -9.03 9.96
C ARG A 108 10.41 -10.19 10.64
N ASP A 109 11.53 -9.90 11.28
CA ASP A 109 12.26 -10.84 12.14
C ASP A 109 11.55 -10.97 13.49
N GLY A 110 10.92 -12.12 13.74
CA GLY A 110 10.18 -12.40 14.98
C GLY A 110 11.04 -12.32 16.25
N PRO A 111 12.16 -13.08 16.34
CA PRO A 111 13.11 -12.96 17.44
C PRO A 111 13.57 -11.53 17.73
N SER A 112 13.97 -10.78 16.70
CA SER A 112 14.37 -9.37 16.86
C SER A 112 13.22 -8.49 17.35
N TYR A 113 12.01 -8.69 16.82
CA TYR A 113 10.83 -7.95 17.26
C TYR A 113 10.46 -8.26 18.72
N ARG A 114 10.62 -9.51 19.16
CA ARG A 114 10.41 -9.91 20.55
C ARG A 114 11.40 -9.25 21.50
N SER A 115 12.69 -9.23 21.14
CA SER A 115 13.72 -8.64 22.00
C SER A 115 13.61 -7.12 22.11
N SER A 116 13.24 -6.45 21.03
CA SER A 116 13.17 -4.98 20.98
C SER A 116 11.83 -4.39 21.43
N HIS A 117 10.70 -5.06 21.18
CA HIS A 117 9.35 -4.53 21.42
C HIS A 117 8.51 -5.41 22.35
N GLY A 118 9.04 -6.52 22.86
CA GLY A 118 8.28 -7.48 23.69
C GLY A 118 7.20 -8.24 22.92
N GLY A 119 7.17 -8.15 21.59
CA GLY A 119 6.14 -8.75 20.75
C GLY A 119 6.26 -10.28 20.65
N VAL A 120 5.14 -10.96 20.40
CA VAL A 120 5.10 -12.43 20.22
C VAL A 120 4.98 -12.87 18.76
N CYS A 121 5.00 -11.94 17.82
CA CYS A 121 4.79 -12.21 16.40
C CYS A 121 5.92 -13.08 15.82
N GLN A 122 5.56 -14.12 15.05
CA GLN A 122 6.51 -15.00 14.35
C GLN A 122 7.20 -14.30 13.19
N ALA A 123 8.37 -14.78 12.74
CA ALA A 123 9.00 -14.24 11.54
C ALA A 123 8.08 -14.41 10.32
N ALA A 124 7.94 -13.38 9.50
CA ALA A 124 7.09 -13.43 8.32
C ALA A 124 7.52 -12.42 7.26
N TRP A 125 7.31 -12.79 6.01
CA TRP A 125 7.24 -11.85 4.90
C TRP A 125 5.87 -11.16 4.87
N GLU A 126 5.92 -9.86 4.69
CA GLU A 126 4.80 -8.94 4.56
C GLU A 126 4.85 -8.38 3.14
N ILE A 127 3.68 -8.20 2.54
CA ILE A 127 3.57 -7.87 1.13
C ILE A 127 2.75 -6.58 0.98
N HIS A 128 3.24 -5.68 0.14
CA HIS A 128 2.75 -4.31 0.04
C HIS A 128 2.44 -3.94 -1.41
N ALA A 129 1.38 -3.17 -1.60
CA ALA A 129 1.02 -2.50 -2.84
C ALA A 129 0.66 -1.02 -2.63
N ALA A 130 0.56 -0.54 -1.39
CA ALA A 130 0.36 0.87 -1.11
C ALA A 130 0.96 1.27 0.25
N PHE A 131 1.29 2.55 0.39
CA PHE A 131 1.78 3.17 1.62
C PHE A 131 0.92 4.37 1.95
N GLY A 132 0.61 4.59 3.23
CA GLY A 132 -0.27 5.68 3.64
C GLY A 132 -1.67 5.17 3.96
N CYS A 133 -2.55 5.98 4.52
CA CYS A 133 -3.92 5.55 4.81
C CYS A 133 -4.90 6.72 4.77
N LEU A 134 -6.15 6.43 4.39
CA LEU A 134 -7.25 7.38 4.55
C LEU A 134 -7.69 7.50 6.01
N HIS A 135 -7.57 6.44 6.80
CA HIS A 135 -7.77 6.50 8.24
C HIS A 135 -6.68 7.36 8.90
N ALA A 136 -7.10 8.32 9.72
CA ALA A 136 -6.22 9.29 10.38
C ALA A 136 -6.02 9.01 11.87
N CYS A 137 -5.88 7.73 12.26
CA CYS A 137 -5.69 7.34 13.66
C CYS A 137 -4.45 8.05 14.24
N GLN A 138 -4.61 8.76 15.36
CA GLN A 138 -3.58 9.62 15.93
C GLN A 138 -2.29 8.87 16.28
N TYR A 139 -2.41 7.59 16.64
CA TYR A 139 -1.27 6.72 16.99
C TYR A 139 -0.55 6.12 15.76
N CYS A 140 -1.10 6.30 14.55
CA CYS A 140 -0.54 5.71 13.36
C CYS A 140 0.81 6.35 12.99
N HIS A 141 1.64 5.60 12.27
CA HIS A 141 2.97 6.01 11.83
C HIS A 141 3.01 6.37 10.33
N VAL A 142 1.85 6.35 9.67
CA VAL A 142 1.74 6.71 8.25
C VAL A 142 1.54 8.21 8.11
N GLY A 143 2.25 8.81 7.14
CA GLY A 143 2.29 10.26 6.96
C GLY A 143 1.12 10.84 6.15
N ASN A 144 1.36 12.01 5.55
CA ASN A 144 0.36 12.79 4.81
C ASN A 144 0.32 12.47 3.30
N VAL A 145 0.90 11.35 2.89
CA VAL A 145 0.88 10.88 1.50
C VAL A 145 0.35 9.46 1.43
N LEU A 146 -0.52 9.22 0.45
CA LEU A 146 -1.01 7.92 0.05
C LEU A 146 -0.40 7.57 -1.30
N ASN A 147 0.53 6.61 -1.33
CA ASN A 147 1.17 6.10 -2.54
C ASN A 147 0.58 4.72 -2.90
N VAL A 148 0.04 4.58 -4.11
CA VAL A 148 -0.71 3.38 -4.53
C VAL A 148 -0.13 2.80 -5.81
N MET A 149 0.23 1.52 -5.79
CA MET A 149 0.85 0.83 -6.93
C MET A 149 -0.22 0.20 -7.82
N LEU A 150 -0.25 0.58 -9.09
CA LEU A 150 -1.34 0.23 -10.00
C LEU A 150 -1.08 -1.03 -10.83
N ASN A 151 0.15 -1.51 -11.00
CA ASN A 151 0.47 -2.69 -11.81
C ASN A 151 0.32 -4.01 -11.03
N LEU A 152 -0.88 -4.25 -10.49
CA LEU A 152 -1.16 -5.38 -9.61
C LEU A 152 -1.05 -6.75 -10.27
N GLU A 153 -1.35 -6.85 -11.57
CA GLU A 153 -1.22 -8.09 -12.32
C GLU A 153 0.24 -8.53 -12.46
N GLU A 154 1.12 -7.58 -12.76
CA GLU A 154 2.57 -7.83 -12.78
C GLU A 154 3.11 -8.12 -11.38
N TYR A 155 2.62 -7.39 -10.38
CA TYR A 155 2.96 -7.62 -8.97
C TYR A 155 2.66 -9.05 -8.53
N VAL A 156 1.49 -9.59 -8.86
CA VAL A 156 1.12 -10.98 -8.52
C VAL A 156 2.02 -11.99 -9.24
N GLN A 157 2.42 -11.73 -10.48
CA GLN A 157 3.38 -12.60 -11.19
C GLN A 157 4.72 -12.65 -10.43
N ARG A 158 5.21 -11.50 -9.96
CA ARG A 158 6.43 -11.44 -9.13
C ARG A 158 6.26 -12.07 -7.76
N LEU A 159 5.08 -11.91 -7.16
CA LEU A 159 4.76 -12.57 -5.89
C LEU A 159 4.81 -14.09 -6.04
N ASP A 160 4.35 -14.64 -7.16
CA ASP A 160 4.41 -16.08 -7.43
C ASP A 160 5.85 -16.60 -7.54
N GLU A 161 6.71 -15.86 -8.27
CA GLU A 161 8.14 -16.14 -8.34
C GLU A 161 8.80 -16.08 -6.95
N PHE A 162 8.52 -15.02 -6.19
CA PHE A 162 9.06 -14.81 -4.86
C PHE A 162 8.59 -15.90 -3.88
N ALA A 163 7.30 -16.24 -3.89
CA ALA A 163 6.70 -17.23 -2.99
C ALA A 163 7.31 -18.63 -3.13
N LYS A 164 7.87 -18.97 -4.30
CA LYS A 164 8.62 -20.23 -4.54
C LYS A 164 9.96 -20.24 -3.82
N THR A 165 10.58 -19.08 -3.59
CA THR A 165 11.86 -18.95 -2.87
C THR A 165 11.71 -19.07 -1.35
N ILE A 166 10.47 -18.91 -0.83
CA ILE A 166 10.15 -18.95 0.60
C ILE A 166 9.04 -19.97 0.90
N PRO A 167 9.24 -21.27 0.63
CA PRO A 167 8.19 -22.29 0.75
C PRO A 167 7.66 -22.48 2.18
N TRP A 168 8.42 -22.05 3.18
CA TRP A 168 8.02 -22.06 4.59
C TRP A 168 6.95 -21.00 4.90
N GLN A 169 6.85 -19.93 4.12
CA GLN A 169 5.84 -18.89 4.30
C GLN A 169 4.49 -19.41 3.79
N LYS A 170 3.52 -19.47 4.71
CA LYS A 170 2.15 -19.91 4.44
C LYS A 170 1.17 -18.74 4.45
N LEU A 171 1.30 -17.83 5.40
CA LEU A 171 0.38 -16.70 5.58
C LEU A 171 1.00 -15.40 5.07
N TYR A 172 0.35 -14.70 4.15
CA TYR A 172 0.84 -13.46 3.56
C TYR A 172 -0.03 -12.30 4.03
N LYS A 173 0.60 -11.35 4.74
CA LYS A 173 -0.09 -10.18 5.29
C LYS A 173 -0.16 -9.07 4.23
N TYR A 174 -1.38 -8.63 3.89
CA TYR A 174 -1.64 -7.66 2.85
C TYR A 174 -2.76 -6.67 3.27
N ASP A 175 -2.56 -5.36 3.28
CA ASP A 175 -1.29 -4.63 3.27
C ASP A 175 -0.96 -4.18 4.69
N ASN A 176 0.32 -4.23 5.05
CA ASN A 176 0.79 -3.81 6.37
C ASN A 176 1.12 -2.30 6.44
N GLN A 177 1.15 -1.59 5.31
CA GLN A 177 1.50 -0.18 5.20
C GLN A 177 0.30 0.71 4.82
N THR A 178 -0.85 0.10 4.55
CA THR A 178 -2.10 0.79 4.22
C THR A 178 -3.32 -0.05 4.59
N ASP A 179 -4.50 0.57 4.62
CA ASP A 179 -5.77 -0.15 4.62
C ASP A 179 -6.32 -0.14 3.19
N THR A 180 -5.94 -1.11 2.36
CA THR A 180 -6.34 -1.13 0.93
C THR A 180 -7.85 -1.20 0.72
N ILE A 181 -8.60 -1.74 1.69
CA ILE A 181 -10.05 -1.91 1.63
C ILE A 181 -10.77 -0.56 1.47
N CYS A 182 -10.24 0.55 2.00
CA CYS A 182 -10.83 1.87 1.78
C CYS A 182 -10.75 2.35 0.31
N LEU A 183 -9.88 1.73 -0.50
CA LEU A 183 -9.64 2.06 -1.92
C LEU A 183 -10.47 1.20 -2.89
N GLU A 184 -11.30 0.31 -2.38
CA GLU A 184 -12.01 -0.70 -3.17
C GLU A 184 -13.45 -0.29 -3.50
N PRO A 185 -14.07 -0.79 -4.59
CA PRO A 185 -13.52 -1.72 -5.59
C PRO A 185 -12.67 -1.08 -6.71
N GLU A 186 -12.50 0.23 -6.71
CA GLU A 186 -11.89 0.97 -7.82
C GLU A 186 -10.41 0.60 -8.00
N TYR A 187 -9.69 0.40 -6.89
CA TYR A 187 -8.32 -0.09 -6.90
C TYR A 187 -8.23 -1.53 -7.43
N GLY A 188 -9.14 -2.41 -7.04
CA GLY A 188 -9.24 -3.79 -7.52
C GLY A 188 -8.15 -4.72 -6.97
N ALA A 189 -7.49 -4.33 -5.87
CA ALA A 189 -6.44 -5.14 -5.27
C ALA A 189 -6.97 -6.38 -4.57
N SER A 190 -8.11 -6.24 -3.91
CA SER A 190 -8.81 -7.33 -3.25
C SER A 190 -9.14 -8.43 -4.25
N GLU A 191 -9.70 -8.08 -5.41
CA GLU A 191 -10.02 -9.04 -6.47
C GLU A 191 -8.77 -9.77 -6.97
N VAL A 192 -7.71 -9.02 -7.29
CA VAL A 192 -6.44 -9.59 -7.81
C VAL A 192 -5.79 -10.51 -6.79
N MET A 193 -5.66 -10.07 -5.54
CA MET A 193 -4.98 -10.81 -4.49
C MET A 193 -5.78 -12.04 -4.03
N VAL A 194 -7.08 -11.89 -3.79
CA VAL A 194 -7.94 -13.02 -3.40
C VAL A 194 -7.95 -14.07 -4.50
N SER A 195 -8.08 -13.66 -5.77
CA SER A 195 -8.06 -14.59 -6.90
C SER A 195 -6.74 -15.34 -7.01
N TYR A 196 -5.60 -14.66 -6.80
CA TYR A 196 -4.29 -15.31 -6.77
C TYR A 196 -4.23 -16.37 -5.67
N PHE A 197 -4.48 -15.99 -4.41
CA PHE A 197 -4.36 -16.91 -3.28
C PHE A 197 -5.37 -18.05 -3.30
N ALA A 198 -6.55 -17.85 -3.88
CA ALA A 198 -7.56 -18.90 -4.08
C ALA A 198 -7.08 -20.06 -4.98
N THR A 199 -6.01 -19.86 -5.76
CA THR A 199 -5.39 -20.90 -6.60
C THR A 199 -4.17 -21.55 -5.95
N GLN A 200 -3.68 -21.01 -4.83
CA GLN A 200 -2.44 -21.46 -4.21
C GLN A 200 -2.68 -22.64 -3.28
N ARG A 201 -1.85 -23.68 -3.39
CA ARG A 201 -1.83 -24.76 -2.41
C ARG A 201 -1.05 -24.31 -1.18
N ASP A 202 -1.65 -24.45 -0.01
CA ASP A 202 -0.98 -24.25 1.29
C ASP A 202 -0.38 -22.82 1.43
N LYS A 203 -1.07 -21.82 0.89
CA LYS A 203 -0.78 -20.39 1.10
C LYS A 203 -2.09 -19.63 1.32
N TRP A 204 -2.07 -18.63 2.18
CA TRP A 204 -3.24 -17.85 2.58
C TRP A 204 -2.94 -16.35 2.52
N LEU A 205 -3.92 -15.60 2.04
CA LEU A 205 -3.96 -14.16 2.13
C LEU A 205 -4.54 -13.75 3.49
N MET A 206 -3.96 -12.74 4.12
CA MET A 206 -4.56 -12.08 5.27
C MET A 206 -4.80 -10.61 4.95
N LEU A 207 -6.08 -10.25 4.86
CA LEU A 207 -6.55 -8.88 4.74
C LEU A 207 -6.73 -8.27 6.14
N TYR A 208 -6.45 -6.98 6.28
CA TYR A 208 -6.70 -6.23 7.51
C TYR A 208 -7.45 -4.96 7.17
N THR A 209 -8.41 -4.59 8.01
CA THR A 209 -9.11 -3.33 7.81
C THR A 209 -9.70 -2.75 9.09
N LYS A 210 -9.93 -1.43 9.07
CA LYS A 210 -10.82 -0.67 9.97
C LYS A 210 -12.11 -0.26 9.27
N SER A 211 -12.21 -0.52 7.98
CA SER A 211 -13.28 -0.08 7.11
C SER A 211 -14.49 -1.01 7.15
N ASP A 212 -15.66 -0.43 6.89
CA ASP A 212 -16.90 -1.13 6.59
C ASP A 212 -17.13 -1.29 5.07
N ASN A 213 -16.23 -0.78 4.21
CA ASN A 213 -16.28 -0.93 2.76
C ASN A 213 -15.86 -2.32 2.31
N VAL A 214 -16.61 -3.33 2.74
CA VAL A 214 -16.27 -4.77 2.57
C VAL A 214 -17.22 -5.51 1.64
N ASP A 215 -18.27 -4.86 1.15
CA ASP A 215 -19.29 -5.49 0.30
C ASP A 215 -18.69 -6.09 -0.98
N HIS A 216 -17.64 -5.46 -1.54
CA HIS A 216 -16.93 -5.97 -2.72
C HIS A 216 -16.26 -7.33 -2.48
N LEU A 217 -16.01 -7.71 -1.22
CA LEU A 217 -15.40 -8.99 -0.86
C LEU A 217 -16.40 -10.15 -0.90
N LEU A 218 -17.70 -9.89 -0.70
CA LEU A 218 -18.72 -10.93 -0.51
C LEU A 218 -18.86 -11.87 -1.71
N GLY A 219 -18.59 -11.37 -2.92
CA GLY A 219 -18.66 -12.13 -4.16
C GLY A 219 -17.35 -12.82 -4.56
N LEU A 220 -16.24 -12.57 -3.87
CA LEU A 220 -14.93 -13.09 -4.27
C LEU A 220 -14.78 -14.57 -3.94
N LYS A 221 -14.33 -15.36 -4.91
CA LYS A 221 -14.11 -16.81 -4.76
C LYS A 221 -12.80 -17.11 -4.05
N HIS A 222 -12.77 -16.89 -2.73
CA HIS A 222 -11.56 -17.05 -1.92
C HIS A 222 -11.13 -18.51 -1.66
N ASN A 223 -11.99 -19.51 -1.90
CA ASN A 223 -11.70 -20.94 -1.75
C ASN A 223 -11.09 -21.37 -0.40
N GLY A 224 -11.40 -20.64 0.68
CA GLY A 224 -10.79 -20.90 2.01
C GLY A 224 -9.34 -20.42 2.17
N HIS A 225 -8.80 -19.66 1.21
CA HIS A 225 -7.43 -19.15 1.19
C HIS A 225 -7.32 -17.65 1.53
N THR A 226 -8.34 -17.08 2.16
CA THR A 226 -8.33 -15.69 2.61
C THR A 226 -8.87 -15.61 4.03
N ILE A 227 -8.11 -14.92 4.87
CA ILE A 227 -8.45 -14.56 6.25
C ILE A 227 -8.62 -13.04 6.26
N ILE A 228 -9.62 -12.55 6.97
CA ILE A 228 -9.82 -11.11 7.18
C ILE A 228 -9.81 -10.80 8.67
N ASN A 229 -9.04 -9.76 9.02
CA ASN A 229 -8.92 -9.25 10.37
C ASN A 229 -9.48 -7.83 10.45
N TRP A 230 -10.38 -7.60 11.39
CA TRP A 230 -10.82 -6.26 11.73
C TRP A 230 -10.03 -5.71 12.91
N THR A 231 -9.56 -4.47 12.78
CA THR A 231 -9.07 -3.74 13.95
C THR A 231 -10.27 -3.30 14.78
N LEU A 232 -10.25 -3.64 16.07
CA LEU A 232 -11.21 -3.15 17.05
C LEU A 232 -10.47 -2.31 18.10
N SER A 233 -11.15 -1.33 18.68
CA SER A 233 -10.63 -0.53 19.77
C SER A 233 -11.74 -0.10 20.73
N CYS A 234 -11.36 0.51 21.86
CA CYS A 234 -12.32 1.09 22.80
C CYS A 234 -12.96 2.36 22.24
N ASP A 235 -14.13 2.71 22.77
CA ASP A 235 -14.95 3.84 22.28
C ASP A 235 -14.17 5.16 22.22
N THR A 236 -13.39 5.49 23.26
CA THR A 236 -12.54 6.68 23.29
C THR A 236 -11.53 6.69 22.14
N THR A 237 -10.84 5.58 21.90
CA THR A 237 -9.89 5.51 20.77
C THR A 237 -10.62 5.72 19.45
N CYS A 238 -11.74 5.03 19.23
CA CYS A 238 -12.48 5.13 17.97
C CYS A 238 -13.05 6.54 17.70
N ARG A 239 -13.41 7.30 18.74
CA ARG A 239 -14.04 8.63 18.61
C ARG A 239 -13.06 9.78 18.65
N GLU A 240 -11.94 9.64 19.35
CA GLU A 240 -11.08 10.76 19.72
C GLU A 240 -9.62 10.60 19.26
N ILE A 241 -9.17 9.37 18.94
CA ILE A 241 -7.76 9.01 18.71
C ILE A 241 -7.54 8.30 17.37
#